data_AF-A0A8J6W2V3-F1
#
_entry.id   AF-A0A8J6W2V3-F1
#
_cell.length_a   1.000
_cell.length_b   1.000
_cell.length_c   1.000
_cell.angle_alpha   90.00
_cell.angle_beta   90.00
_cell.angle_gamma   90.00
#
_symmetry.space_group_name_H-M   'P 1'
#
loop_
_entity.id
_entity.type
_entity.pdbx_description
1 polymer ?
#
loop_
_entity_poly.entity_id
_entity_poly.type
_entity_poly.pdbx_seq_one_letter_code
_entity_poly.pdbx_strand_id
1 'polypeptide(L)'
;MALAIWFVIGGAIASSRASALVQVIPDGTLPNNSRVTTQDNIRTIEGGTQAGGNLFHSFGEFSVPTGSAAYFNNAVDIQNIISTIR
;
A
#
# COMPACT_ATOMS: atom_id res chain seq x y z
N MET A 1 -9.87 -62.00 20.93
CA MET A 1 -10.42 -60.94 20.06
C MET A 1 -9.95 -59.61 20.63
N ALA A 2 -8.81 -59.09 20.14
CA ALA A 2 -8.21 -57.86 20.66
C ALA A 2 -8.71 -56.66 19.85
N LEU A 3 -9.26 -55.66 20.53
CA LEU A 3 -9.81 -54.44 19.95
C LEU A 3 -8.66 -53.46 19.70
N ALA A 4 -8.34 -53.18 18.44
CA ALA A 4 -7.34 -52.18 18.07
C ALA A 4 -7.96 -50.78 18.14
N ILE A 5 -7.36 -49.90 18.95
CA ILE A 5 -7.81 -48.52 19.16
C ILE A 5 -6.95 -47.63 18.26
N TRP A 6 -7.56 -46.99 17.26
CA TRP A 6 -6.87 -46.08 16.36
C TRP A 6 -6.85 -44.67 16.96
N PHE A 7 -5.67 -44.20 17.37
CA PHE A 7 -5.47 -42.79 17.69
C PHE A 7 -5.37 -41.99 16.40
N VAL A 8 -6.39 -41.19 16.08
CA VAL A 8 -6.33 -40.22 14.99
C VAL A 8 -5.74 -38.92 15.55
N ILE A 9 -4.49 -38.62 15.21
CA ILE A 9 -3.86 -37.34 15.55
C ILE A 9 -4.34 -36.31 14.53
N GLY A 10 -5.32 -35.49 14.89
CA GLY A 10 -5.73 -34.33 14.09
C GLY A 10 -4.76 -33.18 14.31
N GLY A 11 -3.88 -32.91 13.33
CA GLY A 11 -3.04 -31.71 13.32
C GLY A 11 -3.84 -30.50 12.83
N ALA A 12 -3.94 -29.44 13.64
CA ALA A 12 -4.53 -28.18 13.22
C ALA A 12 -3.52 -27.43 12.33
N ILE A 13 -3.86 -27.20 11.06
CA ILE A 13 -3.12 -26.27 10.21
C ILE A 13 -3.51 -24.84 10.56
N ALA A 14 -2.69 -24.16 11.35
CA ALA A 14 -2.83 -22.72 11.58
C ALA A 14 -2.31 -21.98 10.33
N SER A 15 -3.22 -21.59 9.43
CA SER A 15 -2.88 -20.65 8.35
C SER A 15 -2.72 -19.25 8.94
N SER A 16 -1.48 -18.81 9.14
CA SER A 16 -1.19 -17.40 9.41
C SER A 16 -1.42 -16.60 8.12
N ARG A 17 -2.45 -15.75 8.12
CA ARG A 17 -2.63 -14.75 7.06
C ARG A 17 -1.53 -13.71 7.23
N ALA A 18 -0.51 -13.75 6.38
CA ALA A 18 0.38 -12.61 6.20
C ALA A 18 -0.48 -11.43 5.76
N SER A 19 -0.70 -10.46 6.65
CA SER A 19 -1.30 -9.20 6.28
C SER A 19 -0.32 -8.52 5.35
N ALA A 20 -0.72 -8.22 4.11
CA ALA A 20 0.08 -7.43 3.19
C ALA A 20 0.20 -6.01 3.77
N LEU A 21 1.19 -5.83 4.64
CA LEU A 21 1.50 -4.58 5.27
C LEU A 21 2.24 -3.73 4.24
N VAL A 22 1.65 -2.57 3.95
CA VAL A 22 2.16 -1.51 3.08
C VAL A 22 1.87 -1.73 1.59
N GLN A 23 1.25 -0.73 0.94
CA GLN A 23 0.92 -0.76 -0.48
C GLN A 23 1.01 0.63 -1.18
N VAL A 24 1.55 1.67 -0.55
CA VAL A 24 1.93 2.94 -1.21
C VAL A 24 3.12 3.48 -0.43
N ILE A 25 4.31 3.33 -0.98
CA ILE A 25 5.60 3.68 -0.35
C ILE A 25 6.31 4.70 -1.23
N PRO A 26 6.56 5.93 -0.76
CA PRO A 26 7.44 6.86 -1.44
C PRO A 26 8.86 6.30 -1.59
N ASP A 27 9.48 6.47 -2.75
CA ASP A 27 10.88 6.03 -2.95
C ASP A 27 11.92 7.02 -2.42
N GLY A 28 11.51 8.24 -2.06
CA GLY A 28 12.40 9.27 -1.52
C GLY A 28 13.34 9.92 -2.53
N THR A 29 13.12 9.73 -3.84
CA THR A 29 14.05 10.14 -4.91
C THR A 29 13.78 11.53 -5.50
N LEU A 30 12.72 12.22 -5.05
CA LEU A 30 12.33 13.52 -5.59
C LEU A 30 12.94 14.67 -4.78
N PRO A 31 13.19 15.85 -5.40
CA PRO A 31 13.62 17.05 -4.68
C PRO A 31 12.68 17.43 -3.52
N ASN A 32 11.37 17.37 -3.77
CA ASN A 32 10.33 17.37 -2.76
C ASN A 32 9.62 16.02 -2.80
N ASN A 33 9.78 15.25 -1.73
CA ASN A 33 9.32 13.88 -1.65
C ASN A 33 7.81 13.76 -1.46
N SER A 34 7.27 12.64 -1.92
CA SER A 34 5.89 12.24 -1.62
C SER A 34 5.79 11.84 -0.15
N ARG A 35 4.67 12.19 0.49
CA ARG A 35 4.35 11.82 1.86
C ARG A 35 3.03 11.06 1.85
N VAL A 36 2.97 9.95 2.57
CA VAL A 36 1.78 9.10 2.63
C VAL A 36 1.34 8.99 4.07
N THR A 37 0.10 9.40 4.33
CA THR A 37 -0.57 9.20 5.61
C THR A 37 -1.71 8.21 5.41
N THR A 38 -1.85 7.23 6.30
CA THR A 38 -2.92 6.23 6.23
C THR A 38 -3.96 6.53 7.30
N GLN A 39 -5.21 6.67 6.88
CA GLN A 39 -6.37 6.77 7.75
C GLN A 39 -7.41 5.77 7.27
N ASP A 40 -7.74 4.77 8.10
CA ASP A 40 -8.57 3.63 7.74
C ASP A 40 -8.07 2.96 6.43
N ASN A 41 -8.93 2.91 5.41
CA ASN A 41 -8.61 2.36 4.09
C ASN A 41 -8.20 3.44 3.08
N ILE A 42 -7.94 4.67 3.52
CA ILE A 42 -7.55 5.78 2.64
C ILE A 42 -6.08 6.11 2.87
N ARG A 43 -5.32 6.16 1.77
CA ARG A 43 -3.95 6.68 1.73
C ARG A 43 -3.95 8.07 1.15
N THR A 44 -3.76 9.06 2.01
CA THR A 44 -3.60 10.45 1.61
C THR A 44 -2.16 10.69 1.20
N ILE A 45 -1.97 11.09 -0.05
CA ILE A 45 -0.70 11.37 -0.70
C ILE A 45 -0.56 12.89 -0.80
N GLU A 46 0.51 13.42 -0.20
CA GLU A 46 0.82 14.85 -0.16
C GLU A 46 2.28 15.09 -0.57
N GLY A 47 2.66 16.37 -0.67
CA GLY A 47 4.00 16.76 -1.10
C GLY A 47 4.21 16.51 -2.58
N GLY A 48 5.35 15.95 -2.95
CA GLY A 48 5.75 15.79 -4.35
C GLY A 48 6.46 17.02 -4.90
N THR A 49 7.04 16.87 -6.09
CA THR A 49 7.81 17.93 -6.75
C THR A 49 6.98 18.59 -7.82
N GLN A 50 6.72 19.89 -7.68
CA GLN A 50 5.98 20.66 -8.67
C GLN A 50 6.92 21.26 -9.72
N ALA A 51 6.56 21.14 -11.00
CA ALA A 51 7.18 21.89 -12.09
C ALA A 51 6.09 22.42 -13.03
N GLY A 52 5.80 23.72 -12.92
CA GLY A 52 4.64 24.32 -13.60
C GLY A 52 3.33 23.72 -13.10
N GLY A 53 2.45 23.35 -14.03
CA GLY A 53 1.18 22.68 -13.73
C GLY A 53 1.29 21.18 -13.44
N ASN A 54 2.49 20.61 -13.36
CA ASN A 54 2.69 19.19 -13.13
C ASN A 54 3.19 18.94 -11.70
N LEU A 55 2.55 18.00 -11.01
CA LEU A 55 2.97 17.51 -9.70
C LEU A 55 3.49 16.07 -9.84
N PHE A 56 4.77 15.89 -9.54
CA PHE A 56 5.45 14.60 -9.65
C PHE A 56 5.47 13.88 -8.31
N HIS A 57 5.11 12.60 -8.34
CA HIS A 57 5.24 11.63 -7.26
C HIS A 57 6.09 10.45 -7.72
N SER A 58 6.81 9.82 -6.78
CA SER A 58 7.66 8.68 -7.05
C SER A 58 7.55 7.69 -5.90
N PHE A 59 7.27 6.43 -6.24
CA PHE A 59 6.95 5.38 -5.29
C PHE A 59 7.81 4.14 -5.56
N GLY A 60 8.26 3.50 -4.48
CA GLY A 60 8.89 2.17 -4.56
C GLY A 60 7.85 1.06 -4.70
N GLU A 61 6.67 1.29 -4.12
CA GLU A 61 5.54 0.38 -4.23
C GLU A 61 4.25 1.19 -4.32
N PHE A 62 3.36 0.81 -5.24
CA PHE A 62 2.06 1.41 -5.38
C PHE A 62 1.01 0.35 -5.75
N SER A 63 0.11 0.10 -4.83
CA SER A 63 -1.00 -0.83 -4.89
C SER A 63 -2.17 -0.27 -4.09
N VAL A 64 -3.36 -0.33 -4.68
CA VAL A 64 -4.60 0.14 -4.05
C VAL A 64 -5.54 -1.07 -4.01
N PRO A 65 -5.57 -1.80 -2.88
CA PRO A 65 -6.35 -3.01 -2.77
C PRO A 65 -7.86 -2.71 -2.81
N THR A 66 -8.67 -3.69 -3.20
CA THR A 66 -10.14 -3.55 -3.21
C THR A 66 -10.66 -3.07 -1.86
N GLY A 67 -11.54 -2.06 -1.88
CA GLY A 67 -12.09 -1.46 -0.66
C GLY A 67 -11.20 -0.39 -0.01
N SER A 68 -10.11 0.00 -0.68
CA SER A 68 -9.25 1.10 -0.27
C SER A 68 -9.16 2.19 -1.36
N ALA A 69 -8.60 3.34 -1.00
CA ALA A 69 -8.42 4.46 -1.91
C ALA A 69 -7.06 5.14 -1.71
N ALA A 70 -6.50 5.67 -2.80
CA ALA A 70 -5.40 6.62 -2.77
C ALA A 70 -5.96 8.01 -3.11
N TYR A 71 -5.78 8.97 -2.20
CA TYR A 71 -6.25 10.35 -2.36
C TYR A 71 -5.04 11.26 -2.52
N PHE A 72 -4.92 11.91 -3.67
CA PHE A 72 -3.89 12.91 -3.91
C PHE A 72 -4.40 14.28 -3.47
N ASN A 73 -3.78 14.84 -2.44
CA ASN A 73 -4.10 16.18 -1.93
C ASN A 73 -3.19 17.20 -2.59
N ASN A 74 -3.68 17.88 -3.64
CA ASN A 74 -2.93 18.84 -4.44
C ASN A 74 -3.55 20.24 -4.41
N ALA A 75 -2.75 21.24 -4.82
CA ALA A 75 -3.22 22.61 -5.01
C ALA A 75 -4.07 22.76 -6.30
N VAL A 76 -4.91 23.79 -6.35
CA VAL A 76 -5.88 24.04 -7.44
C VAL A 76 -5.23 24.39 -8.78
N ASP A 77 -3.98 24.84 -8.77
CA ASP A 77 -3.20 25.18 -9.95
C ASP A 77 -2.51 23.96 -10.60
N ILE A 78 -2.55 22.78 -9.97
CA ILE A 78 -2.03 21.53 -10.55
C ILE A 78 -2.97 21.01 -11.64
N GLN A 79 -2.44 20.88 -12.86
CA GLN A 79 -3.14 20.33 -14.02
C GLN A 79 -2.94 18.82 -14.18
N ASN A 80 -1.74 18.32 -13.85
CA ASN A 80 -1.41 16.89 -13.98
C ASN A 80 -0.73 16.37 -12.72
N ILE A 81 -1.08 15.15 -12.34
CA ILE A 81 -0.38 14.38 -11.30
C ILE A 81 0.28 13.20 -11.99
N ILE A 82 1.61 13.11 -11.90
CA ILE A 82 2.42 12.12 -12.60
C ILE A 82 3.12 11.26 -11.56
N SER A 83 2.84 9.95 -11.56
CA SER A 83 3.43 9.00 -10.63
C SER A 83 4.38 8.05 -11.36
N THR A 84 5.59 7.87 -10.85
CA THR A 84 6.54 6.86 -11.32
C THR A 84 6.70 5.76 -10.28
N ILE A 85 6.75 4.50 -10.71
CA ILE A 85 7.02 3.34 -9.84
C ILE A 85 8.44 2.82 -10.14
N ARG A 86 9.28 2.65 -9.12
CA ARG A 86 10.68 2.24 -9.29
C ARG A 86 11.13 1.16 -8.31
#